data_AF-A0A920MUV1-F1
#
_entry.id   AF-A0A920MUV1-F1
#
_cell.length_a   1.000
_cell.length_b   1.000
_cell.length_c   1.000
_cell.angle_alpha   90.00
_cell.angle_beta   90.00
_cell.angle_gamma   90.00
#
_symmetry.space_group_name_H-M   'P 1'
#
loop_
_entity.id
_entity.type
_entity.pdbx_description
1 polymer ?
#
loop_
_entity_poly.entity_id
_entity_poly.type
_entity_poly.pdbx_seq_one_letter_code
_entity_poly.pdbx_strand_id
1 'polypeptide(L)'
;MLCISLNARLHIPHVSTKESVELIKLFKSKNKLISSEVSPHHLYFCDDDILDLIPNLKVGPPIRSKNDRKKLIDGIKKGTIDCIATDHAPHTMEDKETTFNDAEFGMIGLESCLGVVKKGFSQRKWHESKIVD
;
A
#
# COMPACT_ATOMS: atom_id res chain seq x y z
N MET A 1 1.61 9.46 19.02
CA MET A 1 1.41 10.35 20.18
C MET A 1 1.78 11.80 19.88
N LEU A 2 2.92 12.06 19.23
CA LEU A 2 3.37 13.43 18.94
C LEU A 2 2.36 14.30 18.15
N CYS A 3 1.77 13.77 17.07
CA CYS A 3 0.77 14.51 16.29
C CYS A 3 -0.50 14.82 17.09
N ILE A 4 -0.83 14.00 18.09
CA ILE A 4 -1.99 14.21 18.97
C ILE A 4 -1.67 15.31 19.98
N SER A 5 -0.50 15.25 20.63
CA SER A 5 -0.11 16.28 21.61
C SER A 5 0.07 17.66 20.98
N LEU A 6 0.44 17.71 19.69
CA LEU A 6 0.62 18.96 18.95
C LEU A 6 -0.64 19.39 18.16
N ASN A 7 -1.73 18.60 18.21
CA ASN A 7 -2.91 18.78 17.35
C ASN A 7 -2.54 19.00 15.86
N ALA A 8 -1.52 18.27 15.39
CA ALA A 8 -0.97 18.41 14.05
C ALA A 8 -1.61 17.41 13.07
N ARG A 9 -1.60 17.77 11.79
CA ARG A 9 -1.96 16.86 10.69
C ARG A 9 -0.83 15.84 10.48
N LEU A 10 -1.19 14.59 10.26
CA LEU A 10 -0.25 13.52 9.94
C LEU A 10 -0.81 12.71 8.77
N HIS A 11 0.02 12.48 7.76
CA HIS A 11 -0.26 11.52 6.70
C HIS A 11 0.72 10.37 6.81
N ILE A 12 0.23 9.13 6.74
CA ILE A 12 1.05 7.92 6.84
C ILE A 12 1.13 7.29 5.44
N PRO A 13 2.28 7.39 4.75
CA PRO A 13 2.42 6.91 3.40
C PRO A 13 2.42 5.39 3.32
N HIS A 14 2.00 4.86 2.15
CA HIS A 14 2.15 3.47 1.68
C HIS A 14 2.12 2.40 2.79
N VAL A 15 1.00 2.30 3.52
CA VAL A 15 0.81 1.35 4.63
C VAL A 15 0.87 -0.09 4.14
N SER A 16 1.63 -0.96 4.81
CA SER A 16 1.85 -2.36 4.35
C SER A 16 1.45 -3.46 5.34
N THR A 17 1.17 -3.15 6.62
CA THR A 17 0.89 -4.17 7.65
C THR A 17 -0.50 -4.04 8.25
N LYS A 18 -1.07 -5.17 8.69
CA LYS A 18 -2.34 -5.19 9.42
C LYS A 18 -2.26 -4.42 10.74
N GLU A 19 -1.14 -4.48 11.45
CA GLU A 19 -0.92 -3.77 12.71
C GLU A 19 -0.99 -2.25 12.50
N SER A 20 -0.39 -1.74 11.42
CA SER A 20 -0.48 -0.32 11.07
C SER A 20 -1.92 0.10 10.81
N VAL A 21 -2.72 -0.72 10.12
CA VAL A 21 -4.16 -0.43 9.91
C VAL A 21 -4.92 -0.32 11.23
N GLU A 22 -4.68 -1.24 12.18
CA GLU A 22 -5.34 -1.19 13.49
C GLU A 22 -4.88 0.02 14.32
N LEU A 23 -3.59 0.37 14.26
CA LEU A 23 -3.06 1.57 14.92
C LEU A 23 -3.63 2.86 14.32
N ILE A 24 -3.71 2.95 12.99
CA ILE A 24 -4.31 4.11 12.29
C ILE A 24 -5.76 4.26 12.74
N LYS A 25 -6.53 3.18 12.74
CA LYS A 25 -7.92 3.19 13.22
C LYS A 25 -8.02 3.70 14.66
N LEU A 26 -7.19 3.18 15.56
CA LEU A 26 -7.15 3.60 16.96
C LEU A 26 -6.82 5.09 17.09
N PHE A 27 -5.80 5.59 16.39
CA PHE A 27 -5.37 6.97 16.54
C PHE A 27 -6.24 7.98 15.80
N LYS A 28 -6.89 7.61 14.69
CA LYS A 28 -7.91 8.44 14.04
C LYS A 28 -9.08 8.78 14.97
N SER A 29 -9.45 7.86 15.88
CA SER A 29 -10.46 8.15 16.91
C SER A 29 -10.04 9.24 17.91
N LYS A 30 -8.73 9.50 18.03
CA LYS A 30 -8.16 10.49 18.95
C LYS A 30 -7.79 11.80 18.26
N ASN A 31 -7.44 11.76 16.97
CA ASN A 31 -7.18 12.93 16.15
C ASN A 31 -7.64 12.67 14.71
N LYS A 32 -8.68 13.39 14.27
CA LYS A 32 -9.27 13.27 12.93
C LYS A 32 -8.37 13.82 11.81
N LEU A 33 -7.26 14.49 12.13
CA LEU A 33 -6.28 15.00 11.17
C LEU A 33 -5.26 13.95 10.74
N ILE A 34 -5.38 12.72 11.22
CA ILE A 34 -4.57 11.59 10.76
C ILE A 34 -5.20 11.03 9.49
N SER A 35 -4.39 10.87 8.46
CA SER A 35 -4.74 10.20 7.20
C SER A 35 -3.66 9.19 6.83
N SER A 36 -3.95 8.33 5.88
CA SER A 36 -3.03 7.31 5.38
C SER A 36 -3.41 6.87 3.97
N GLU A 37 -2.42 6.39 3.24
CA GLU A 37 -2.59 5.81 1.92
C GLU A 37 -2.04 4.37 1.87
N VAL A 38 -2.38 3.66 0.80
CA VAL A 38 -1.82 2.34 0.46
C VAL A 38 -1.51 2.30 -1.02
N SER A 39 -0.46 1.59 -1.41
CA SER A 39 -0.10 1.46 -2.83
C SER A 39 -0.81 0.29 -3.53
N PRO A 40 -1.00 0.38 -4.86
CA PRO A 40 -1.61 -0.69 -5.65
C PRO A 40 -0.89 -2.04 -5.50
N HIS A 41 0.44 -2.01 -5.42
CA HIS A 41 1.23 -3.23 -5.29
C HIS A 41 1.04 -3.92 -3.92
N HIS A 42 0.81 -3.16 -2.84
CA HIS A 42 0.44 -3.73 -1.54
C HIS A 42 -1.00 -4.27 -1.50
N LEU A 43 -1.89 -3.77 -2.38
CA LEU A 43 -3.25 -4.31 -2.52
C LEU A 43 -3.31 -5.54 -3.43
N TYR A 44 -2.35 -5.70 -4.32
CA TYR A 44 -2.34 -6.76 -5.33
C TYR A 44 -1.44 -7.94 -4.97
N PHE A 45 -0.19 -7.72 -4.56
CA PHE A 45 0.77 -8.78 -4.26
C PHE A 45 0.79 -9.17 -2.78
N CYS A 46 1.21 -10.40 -2.50
CA CYS A 46 1.63 -10.88 -1.18
C CYS A 46 2.95 -11.66 -1.28
N ASP A 47 3.47 -12.10 -0.14
CA ASP A 47 4.65 -12.97 -0.02
C ASP A 47 4.62 -14.20 -0.94
N ASP A 48 3.43 -14.79 -1.16
CA ASP A 48 3.23 -15.89 -2.13
C ASP A 48 3.67 -15.52 -3.57
N ASP A 49 3.74 -14.23 -3.93
CA ASP A 49 4.11 -13.75 -5.26
C ASP A 49 5.63 -13.48 -5.39
N ILE A 50 6.39 -13.57 -4.29
CA ILE A 50 7.85 -13.27 -4.25
C ILE A 50 8.69 -14.56 -4.35
N LEU A 51 8.08 -15.71 -4.66
CA LEU A 51 8.76 -17.02 -4.63
C LEU A 51 10.01 -17.10 -5.52
N ASP A 52 10.01 -16.39 -6.65
CA ASP A 52 11.13 -16.35 -7.59
C ASP A 52 12.12 -15.20 -7.32
N LEU A 53 11.98 -14.48 -6.19
CA LEU A 53 12.84 -13.35 -5.80
C LEU A 53 13.01 -12.32 -6.93
N ILE A 54 11.91 -11.99 -7.62
CA ILE A 54 11.91 -11.06 -8.74
C ILE A 54 12.30 -9.66 -8.23
N PRO A 55 13.40 -9.05 -8.70
CA PRO A 55 13.88 -7.75 -8.23
C PRO A 55 12.85 -6.63 -8.27
N ASN A 56 11.95 -6.66 -9.26
CA ASN A 56 10.86 -5.68 -9.38
C ASN A 56 9.85 -5.73 -8.24
N LEU A 57 9.80 -6.80 -7.44
CA LEU A 57 8.96 -6.89 -6.24
C LEU A 57 9.68 -6.40 -4.96
N LYS A 58 10.94 -5.99 -5.06
CA LYS A 58 11.66 -5.32 -3.97
C LYS A 58 11.21 -3.86 -3.88
N VAL A 59 10.35 -3.57 -2.91
CA VAL A 59 9.78 -2.24 -2.61
C VAL A 59 9.90 -1.92 -1.13
N GLY A 60 9.86 -0.63 -0.80
CA GLY A 60 9.91 -0.12 0.56
C GLY A 60 8.67 0.71 0.85
N PRO A 61 7.73 0.26 1.73
CA PRO A 61 7.77 -0.96 2.53
C PRO A 61 7.66 -2.26 1.70
N PRO A 62 8.13 -3.41 2.20
CA PRO A 62 8.10 -4.65 1.44
C PRO A 62 6.70 -5.26 1.39
N ILE A 63 6.44 -6.01 0.32
CA ILE A 63 5.24 -6.83 0.16
C ILE A 63 5.14 -7.83 1.33
N ARG A 64 3.96 -7.92 1.94
CA ARG A 64 3.70 -8.66 3.18
C ARG A 64 2.81 -9.87 2.96
N SER A 65 2.40 -10.51 4.06
CA SER A 65 1.57 -11.70 4.01
C SER A 65 0.22 -11.45 3.32
N LYS A 66 -0.39 -12.53 2.80
CA LYS A 66 -1.78 -12.50 2.33
C LYS A 66 -2.77 -11.94 3.36
N ASN A 67 -2.49 -12.09 4.65
CA ASN A 67 -3.33 -11.55 5.72
C ASN A 67 -3.18 -10.02 5.87
N ASP A 68 -1.97 -9.50 5.71
CA ASP A 68 -1.73 -8.05 5.67
C ASP A 68 -2.46 -7.43 4.47
N ARG A 69 -2.28 -7.98 3.27
CA ARG A 69 -3.01 -7.54 2.06
C ARG A 69 -4.52 -7.51 2.28
N LYS A 70 -5.10 -8.55 2.89
CA LYS A 70 -6.54 -8.58 3.21
C LYS A 70 -6.95 -7.43 4.14
N LYS A 71 -6.13 -7.13 5.15
CA LYS A 71 -6.39 -6.04 6.10
C LYS A 71 -6.24 -4.65 5.49
N LEU A 72 -5.32 -4.46 4.55
CA LEU A 72 -5.19 -3.23 3.76
C LEU A 72 -6.44 -2.99 2.90
N ILE A 73 -6.89 -4.02 2.19
CA ILE A 73 -8.13 -3.98 1.39
C ILE A 73 -9.32 -3.61 2.29
N ASP A 74 -9.46 -4.28 3.43
CA ASP A 74 -10.51 -3.95 4.41
C ASP A 74 -10.39 -2.52 4.95
N GLY A 75 -9.17 -2.04 5.15
CA GLY A 75 -8.87 -0.69 5.59
C GLY A 75 -9.38 0.36 4.62
N ILE A 76 -9.13 0.18 3.32
CA ILE A 76 -9.72 1.01 2.25
C ILE A 76 -11.24 0.89 2.26
N LYS A 77 -11.80 -0.33 2.31
CA LYS A 77 -13.26 -0.55 2.27
C LYS A 77 -14.01 0.14 3.41
N LYS A 78 -13.38 0.23 4.58
CA LYS A 78 -13.95 0.79 5.81
C LYS A 78 -13.59 2.27 6.03
N GLY A 79 -12.80 2.87 5.15
CA GLY A 79 -12.32 4.26 5.29
C GLY A 79 -11.26 4.46 6.38
N THR A 80 -10.65 3.37 6.88
CA THR A 80 -9.48 3.47 7.75
C THR A 80 -8.29 4.01 6.97
N ILE A 81 -8.12 3.58 5.72
CA ILE A 81 -7.15 4.11 4.77
C ILE A 81 -7.92 5.04 3.82
N ASP A 82 -7.40 6.25 3.59
CA ASP A 82 -8.13 7.34 2.95
C ASP A 82 -8.03 7.30 1.43
N CYS A 83 -6.88 6.90 0.90
CA CYS A 83 -6.65 6.90 -0.54
C CYS A 83 -5.68 5.79 -0.99
N ILE A 84 -5.60 5.64 -2.32
CA ILE A 84 -4.61 4.82 -2.99
C ILE A 84 -3.61 5.75 -3.67
N ALA A 85 -2.32 5.57 -3.40
CA ALA A 85 -1.24 6.35 -3.99
C ALA A 85 -0.17 5.40 -4.55
N THR A 86 0.36 5.69 -5.73
CA THR A 86 1.09 4.68 -6.52
C THR A 86 2.43 4.28 -5.93
N ASP A 87 3.07 5.18 -5.18
CA ASP A 87 4.47 5.06 -4.78
C ASP A 87 5.36 4.72 -6.00
N HIS A 88 5.12 5.46 -7.10
CA HIS A 88 5.84 5.27 -8.35
C HIS A 88 7.32 5.65 -8.16
N ALA A 89 8.18 4.63 -8.17
CA ALA A 89 9.62 4.77 -7.96
C ALA A 89 10.36 4.09 -9.13
N PRO A 90 10.55 4.79 -10.27
CA PRO A 90 11.30 4.27 -11.40
C PRO A 90 12.79 4.16 -11.06
N HIS A 91 13.41 3.11 -11.59
CA HIS A 91 14.85 2.83 -11.49
C HIS A 91 15.38 2.47 -12.87
N THR A 92 16.71 2.53 -13.04
CA THR A 92 17.33 2.09 -14.30
C THR A 92 17.17 0.58 -14.47
N MET A 93 17.43 0.07 -15.69
CA MET A 93 17.43 -1.38 -15.90
C MET A 93 18.56 -2.01 -15.09
N GLU A 94 19.74 -1.39 -15.03
CA GLU A 94 20.89 -1.87 -14.29
C GLU A 94 20.60 -2.03 -12.78
N ASP A 95 19.86 -1.11 -12.18
CA ASP A 95 19.46 -1.16 -10.76
C ASP A 95 18.52 -2.34 -10.43
N LYS A 96 17.83 -2.88 -11.45
CA LYS A 96 16.81 -3.93 -11.31
C LYS A 96 17.22 -5.26 -11.94
N GLU A 97 18.13 -5.29 -12.91
CA GLU A 97 18.70 -6.49 -13.54
C GLU A 97 19.86 -7.08 -12.71
N THR A 98 19.60 -7.26 -11.41
CA THR A 98 20.55 -7.82 -10.44
C THR A 98 19.83 -8.78 -9.50
N THR A 99 20.53 -9.30 -8.47
CA THR A 99 19.91 -10.16 -7.48
C THR A 99 18.90 -9.40 -6.63
N PHE A 100 17.92 -10.10 -6.05
CA PHE A 100 16.95 -9.46 -5.15
C PHE A 100 17.62 -8.71 -3.99
N ASN A 101 18.72 -9.23 -3.44
CA ASN A 101 19.41 -8.57 -2.34
C ASN A 101 20.11 -7.28 -2.76
N ASP A 102 20.60 -7.21 -4.00
CA ASP A 102 21.36 -6.06 -4.50
C ASP A 102 20.48 -5.02 -5.20
N ALA A 103 19.29 -5.41 -5.68
CA ALA A 103 18.42 -4.53 -6.46
C ALA A 103 17.89 -3.35 -5.63
N GLU A 104 17.66 -2.21 -6.27
CA GLU A 104 17.10 -1.05 -5.57
C GLU A 104 15.63 -1.24 -5.17
N PHE A 105 15.24 -0.61 -4.06
CA PHE A 105 13.85 -0.60 -3.61
C PHE A 105 13.00 0.33 -4.48
N GLY A 106 11.96 -0.19 -5.11
CA GLY A 106 11.03 0.60 -5.90
C GLY A 106 10.48 -0.16 -7.10
N MET A 107 9.31 0.29 -7.58
CA MET A 107 8.68 -0.21 -8.79
C MET A 107 7.93 0.90 -9.53
N ILE A 108 7.76 0.68 -10.84
CA ILE A 108 6.82 1.47 -11.62
C ILE A 108 5.38 1.02 -11.34
N GLY A 109 4.45 1.97 -11.29
CA GLY A 109 3.05 1.67 -10.98
C GLY A 109 2.04 2.74 -11.39
N LEU A 110 2.50 3.85 -11.97
CA LEU A 110 1.63 4.96 -12.35
C LEU A 110 0.61 4.56 -13.42
N GLU A 111 1.09 4.00 -14.53
CA GLU A 111 0.25 3.64 -15.68
C GLU A 111 -0.65 2.41 -15.41
N SER A 112 -0.22 1.52 -14.52
CA SER A 112 -0.93 0.29 -14.18
C SER A 112 -1.88 0.42 -12.99
N CYS A 113 -1.84 1.54 -12.25
CA CYS A 113 -2.56 1.75 -11.00
C CYS A 113 -4.04 1.37 -11.09
N LEU A 114 -4.79 2.00 -12.00
CA LEU A 114 -6.23 1.80 -12.10
C LEU A 114 -6.59 0.34 -12.44
N GLY A 115 -5.86 -0.26 -13.37
CA GLY A 115 -6.09 -1.65 -13.77
C GLY A 115 -5.82 -2.64 -12.64
N VAL A 116 -4.71 -2.46 -11.92
CA VAL A 116 -4.33 -3.29 -10.76
C VAL A 116 -5.35 -3.15 -9.64
N VAL A 117 -5.75 -1.92 -9.30
CA VAL A 117 -6.76 -1.66 -8.27
C VAL A 117 -8.09 -2.31 -8.64
N LYS A 118 -8.60 -2.08 -9.86
CA LYS A 118 -9.84 -2.72 -10.34
C LYS A 118 -9.75 -4.24 -10.26
N LYS A 119 -8.63 -4.85 -10.65
CA LYS A 119 -8.45 -6.30 -10.57
C LYS A 119 -8.43 -6.81 -9.12
N GLY A 120 -7.76 -6.10 -8.21
CA GLY A 120 -7.73 -6.44 -6.78
C GLY A 120 -9.11 -6.38 -6.10
N PHE A 121 -9.98 -5.46 -6.53
CA PHE A 121 -11.32 -5.27 -5.95
C PHE A 121 -12.47 -5.98 -6.69
N SER A 122 -12.37 -6.21 -8.01
CA SER A 122 -13.40 -6.87 -8.82
C SER A 122 -13.68 -8.32 -8.39
N GLN A 123 -12.65 -9.03 -7.92
CA GLN A 123 -12.80 -10.35 -7.32
C GLN A 123 -13.64 -10.34 -6.01
N ARG A 124 -14.02 -9.16 -5.48
CA ARG A 124 -14.56 -8.98 -4.13
C ARG A 124 -15.81 -8.08 -4.04
N LYS A 125 -16.61 -8.01 -5.12
CA LYS A 125 -17.91 -7.28 -5.21
C LYS A 125 -17.86 -5.84 -4.66
N TRP A 126 -16.91 -5.04 -5.13
CA TRP A 126 -16.82 -3.62 -4.77
C TRP A 126 -17.26 -2.75 -5.94
N HIS A 127 -18.07 -1.73 -5.68
CA HIS A 127 -18.66 -0.88 -6.72
C HIS A 127 -17.60 0.07 -7.31
N GLU A 128 -17.54 0.17 -8.64
CA GLU A 128 -16.48 0.94 -9.32
C GLU A 128 -16.49 2.43 -8.95
N SER A 129 -17.65 2.98 -8.62
CA SER A 129 -17.79 4.38 -8.16
C SER A 129 -17.10 4.67 -6.81
N LYS A 130 -16.48 3.67 -6.17
CA LYS A 130 -15.67 3.86 -4.95
C LYS A 130 -14.16 3.80 -5.22
N ILE A 131 -13.75 3.58 -6.46
CA ILE A 131 -12.33 3.47 -6.85
C ILE A 131 -11.80 4.79 -7.44
N VAL A 132 -12.67 5.58 -8.06
CA VAL A 132 -12.27 6.77 -8.85
C VAL A 132 -12.71 8.09 -8.19
N ASP A 133 -13.47 8.00 -7.09
CA ASP A 133 -14.39 9.03 -6.60
C ASP A 133 -15.47 9.43 -7.64
#